data_AF-A0A7C7QKV4-F1
#
_entry.id   AF-A0A7C7QKV4-F1
#
_cell.length_a   1.000
_cell.length_b   1.000
_cell.length_c   1.000
_cell.angle_alpha   90.00
_cell.angle_beta   90.00
_cell.angle_gamma   90.00
#
_symmetry.space_group_name_H-M   'P 1'
#
loop_
_entity.id
_entity.type
_entity.pdbx_description
1 polymer ?
#
loop_
_entity_poly.entity_id
_entity_poly.type
_entity_poly.pdbx_seq_one_letter_code
_entity_poly.pdbx_strand_id
1 'polypeptide(L)' 'MEDILKRIFDIAKDPYQSVRDWKKAHNKKVIGCYPMYLPEEIIHAAGALPVVI' A
#
# COMPACT_ATOMS: atom_id res chain seq x y z
N MET A 1 9.90 -11.81 -16.16
CA MET A 1 8.67 -12.30 -15.48
C MET A 1 8.98 -12.69 -14.03
N GLU A 2 10.03 -13.46 -13.79
CA GLU A 2 10.46 -13.92 -12.47
C GLU A 2 10.69 -12.78 -11.47
N ASP A 3 11.37 -11.70 -11.85
CA ASP A 3 11.64 -10.56 -10.95
C ASP A 3 10.38 -9.83 -10.47
N ILE A 4 9.38 -9.71 -11.36
CA ILE A 4 8.11 -9.07 -11.03
C ILE A 4 7.35 -9.94 -10.03
N LEU A 5 7.30 -11.26 -10.28
CA LEU A 5 6.66 -12.21 -9.38
C LEU A 5 7.32 -12.21 -8.01
N LYS A 6 8.66 -12.24 -7.97
CA LYS A 6 9.40 -12.14 -6.72
C LYS A 6 9.02 -10.91 -5.92
N ARG A 7 8.94 -9.73 -6.57
CA ARG A 7 8.55 -8.48 -5.91
C ARG A 7 7.12 -8.53 -5.35
N ILE A 8 6.18 -9.13 -6.08
CA ILE A 8 4.80 -9.32 -5.60
C ILE A 8 4.80 -10.25 -4.37
N PHE A 9 5.54 -11.36 -4.42
CA PHE A 9 5.65 -12.29 -3.30
C PHE A 9 6.28 -11.65 -2.05
N ASP A 10 7.34 -10.86 -2.21
CA ASP A 10 8.00 -10.18 -1.10
C ASP A 10 7.03 -9.21 -0.40
N ILE A 11 6.20 -8.50 -1.17
CA ILE A 11 5.16 -7.60 -0.62
C ILE A 11 4.05 -8.38 0.07
N ALA A 12 3.54 -9.44 -0.57
CA ALA A 12 2.43 -10.24 -0.05
C ALA A 12 2.81 -11.05 1.20
N LYS A 13 4.07 -11.45 1.34
CA LYS A 13 4.58 -12.20 2.48
C LYS A 13 4.58 -11.37 3.78
N ASP A 14 4.85 -10.07 3.68
CA ASP A 14 4.75 -9.13 4.81
C ASP A 14 4.22 -7.77 4.32
N PRO A 15 2.89 -7.63 4.18
CA PRO A 15 2.29 -6.40 3.68
C PRO A 15 2.51 -5.23 4.63
N TYR A 16 2.57 -5.46 5.94
CA TYR A 16 2.82 -4.41 6.92
C TYR A 16 4.23 -3.86 6.83
N GLN A 17 5.23 -4.70 6.61
CA GLN A 17 6.60 -4.23 6.39
C GLN A 17 6.70 -3.38 5.12
N SER A 18 6.06 -3.83 4.04
CA SER A 18 6.02 -3.09 2.77
C SER A 18 5.39 -1.70 2.92
N VAL A 19 4.28 -1.61 3.68
CA VAL A 19 3.62 -0.35 4.02
C VAL A 19 4.50 0.54 4.90
N ARG A 20 5.20 -0.03 5.89
CA ARG A 20 6.17 0.70 6.73
C ARG A 20 7.30 1.31 5.90
N ASP A 21 7.86 0.55 4.97
CA ASP A 21 8.97 1.00 4.13
C ASP A 21 8.50 2.05 3.11
N TRP A 22 7.32 1.87 2.51
CA TRP A 22 6.71 2.90 1.67
C TRP A 22 6.50 4.21 2.43
N LYS A 23 5.96 4.14 3.65
CA LYS A 23 5.73 5.31 4.51
C LYS A 23 7.03 6.06 4.82
N LYS A 24 8.11 5.33 5.14
CA LYS A 24 9.44 5.90 5.39
C LYS A 24 10.01 6.58 4.14
N ALA A 25 9.90 5.94 2.97
CA ALA A 25 10.48 6.45 1.72
C ALA A 25 9.77 7.72 1.20
N HIS A 26 8.46 7.85 1.42
CA HIS A 26 7.67 8.96 0.88
C HIS A 26 7.37 10.07 1.90
N ASN A 27 7.56 9.79 3.20
CA ASN A 27 7.17 10.68 4.30
C ASN A 27 5.70 11.13 4.20
N LYS A 28 4.81 10.19 3.87
CA LYS A 28 3.36 10.39 3.68
C LYS A 28 2.54 9.59 4.69
N LYS A 29 1.22 9.83 4.74
CA LYS A 29 0.29 9.06 5.57
C LYS A 29 -0.16 7.78 4.86
N VAL A 30 -0.61 6.81 5.66
CA VAL A 30 -1.22 5.56 5.20
C VAL A 30 -2.61 5.49 5.82
N ILE A 31 -3.61 5.13 5.02
CA ILE A 31 -5.02 5.03 5.44
C ILE A 31 -5.52 3.62 5.14
N GLY A 32 -6.01 2.93 6.18
CA GLY A 32 -6.66 1.63 6.03
C GLY A 32 -8.06 1.77 5.41
N CYS A 33 -8.36 0.92 4.43
CA CYS A 33 -9.61 0.92 3.68
C CYS A 33 -10.32 -0.42 3.91
N TYR A 34 -11.47 -0.40 4.57
CA TYR A 34 -12.26 -1.62 4.71
C TYR A 34 -13.11 -1.82 3.43
N PRO A 35 -13.28 -3.06 2.94
CA PRO A 35 -14.06 -3.34 1.74
C PRO A 35 -15.49 -2.76 1.78
N MET A 36 -16.18 -2.51 0.66
CA MET A 36 -15.85 -2.89 -0.73
C MET A 36 -15.78 -1.70 -1.70
N TYR A 37 -16.31 -0.54 -1.31
CA TYR A 37 -16.50 0.63 -2.20
C TYR A 37 -16.03 1.94 -1.55
N LEU A 38 -14.93 1.88 -0.80
CA LEU A 38 -14.32 3.08 -0.25
C LEU A 38 -13.62 3.85 -1.39
N PRO A 39 -13.81 5.16 -1.53
CA PRO A 39 -13.19 5.95 -2.61
C PRO A 39 -11.69 6.16 -2.34
N GLU A 40 -10.88 5.17 -2.71
CA GLU A 40 -9.42 5.19 -2.59
C GLU A 40 -8.79 6.37 -3.35
N GLU A 41 -9.46 6.89 -4.38
CA GLU A 41 -9.04 8.03 -5.18
C GLU A 41 -8.89 9.31 -4.35
N ILE A 42 -9.76 9.52 -3.35
CA ILE A 42 -9.69 10.68 -2.45
C ILE A 42 -8.43 10.59 -1.57
N ILE A 43 -8.13 9.38 -1.06
CA ILE A 43 -6.94 9.13 -0.24
C ILE A 43 -5.68 9.34 -1.07
N HIS A 44 -5.66 8.80 -2.29
CA HIS A 44 -4.57 8.97 -3.23
C HIS A 44 -4.35 10.45 -3.60
N ALA A 45 -5.42 11.19 -3.91
CA ALA A 45 -5.36 12.61 -4.23
C ALA A 45 -4.85 13.48 -3.05
N ALA A 46 -5.11 13.06 -1.80
CA ALA A 46 -4.55 13.68 -0.60
C ALA A 46 -3.06 13.37 -0.38
N GLY A 47 -2.43 12.57 -1.26
CA GLY A 47 -1.04 12.17 -1.16
C GLY A 47 -0.77 11.10 -0.09
N ALA A 48 -1.79 10.32 0.28
CA ALA A 48 -1.68 9.19 1.19
C ALA A 48 -1.80 7.85 0.43
N LEU A 49 -1.31 6.77 1.04
CA LEU A 49 -1.47 5.43 0.49
C LEU A 49 -2.75 4.77 1.04
N PRO A 50 -3.74 4.45 0.19
CA PRO A 50 -4.83 3.55 0.56
C PRO A 50 -4.30 2.11 0.69
N VAL A 51 -4.68 1.43 1.78
CA VAL A 51 -4.32 0.03 2.03
C VAL A 51 -5.59 -0.72 2.42
N VAL A 52 -6.00 -1.70 1.62
CA VAL A 52 -7.13 -2.55 1.96
C VAL A 52 -6.77 -3.45 3.15
N ILE A 53 -7.64 -3.50 4.15
CA ILE A 53 -7.49 -4.28 5.38
C ILE A 53 -8.63 -5.27 5.59
#